data_AF-A0A817X6D1-F1
#
_entry.id   AF-A0A817X6D1-F1
#
_cell.length_a   1.000
_cell.length_b   1.000
_cell.length_c   1.000
_cell.angle_alpha   90.00
_cell.angle_beta   90.00
_cell.angle_gamma   90.00
#
_symmetry.space_group_name_H-M   'P 1'
#
loop_
_entity.id
_entity.type
_entity.pdbx_description
1 polymer ?
#
loop_
_entity_poly.entity_id
_entity_poly.type
_entity_poly.pdbx_seq_one_letter_code
_entity_poly.pdbx_strand_id
1 'polypeptide(L)'
;MATNQQQYAEQLRILQERFAQEPIDKLIRLLQRHAGDVDQVRALLVHREHRANKLNTLEARFGTIVTELQQEFPSAQQCKRIRLLKTMECFGGDVEQVRKFLQRNEERRNQQGENSGVSRRQKREELKTKYATQIAELATAGINVNSPCLLRQLEKNQGDVNKIIEKNSRRTEKKEKLAELDTKYANQIAQLEADGVTIKNKRILIRLLEKADGQIDVVKQLLNERKVKHEQRKEYRHKHRSKSPNKTTEETNQTLPIWKKRRELSVDDINNLKRLRTAGVHGNPMKVLSIFYECNQSIEMTIARTAEERERRARSREERKFKRTLLAEAHNAYITINNRDDWPHNIEHVYFDGNNMMFVVDCLRRLCLNRAGKKTERALGEIASAWNEQMHIPHVELIFDSTNQVEQIGTVKVTSAQPKYRTTDDMLVEIVRQPENREKNKRTIIVTSDRALATLLQREGCLLVKPYNWFAHCVMTLTPDLINYEELTGMMTKQSTPTTFKIRYNFDELVHRIAKIDI
;
A
#
# COMPACT_ATOMS: atom_id res chain seq x y z
N MET A 1 -19.50 7.29 -50.72
CA MET A 1 -19.05 8.43 -49.89
C MET A 1 -20.13 9.48 -49.66
N ALA A 2 -20.98 9.81 -50.65
CA ALA A 2 -22.05 10.81 -50.50
C ALA A 2 -23.11 10.50 -49.41
N THR A 3 -23.43 9.22 -49.20
CA THR A 3 -24.39 8.76 -48.17
C THR A 3 -23.94 9.05 -46.74
N ASN A 4 -22.65 8.94 -46.45
CA ASN A 4 -22.11 9.23 -45.11
C ASN A 4 -22.12 10.73 -44.79
N GLN A 5 -21.98 11.60 -45.80
CA GLN A 5 -22.04 13.05 -45.59
C GLN A 5 -23.47 13.53 -45.29
N GLN A 6 -24.47 12.97 -45.99
CA GLN A 6 -25.88 13.28 -45.72
C GLN A 6 -26.32 12.79 -44.33
N GLN A 7 -25.93 11.57 -43.95
CA GLN A 7 -26.23 11.05 -42.62
C GLN A 7 -25.58 11.90 -41.51
N TYR A 8 -24.33 12.34 -41.70
CA TYR A 8 -23.64 13.20 -40.74
C TYR A 8 -24.28 14.60 -40.62
N ALA A 9 -24.72 15.18 -41.75
CA ALA A 9 -25.42 16.46 -41.76
C ALA A 9 -26.76 16.39 -41.01
N GLU A 10 -27.52 15.32 -41.20
CA GLU A 10 -28.79 15.12 -40.50
C GLU A 10 -28.60 14.90 -38.99
N GLN A 11 -27.58 14.13 -38.61
CA GLN A 11 -27.21 13.95 -37.21
C GLN A 11 -26.78 15.26 -36.54
N LEU A 12 -26.05 16.11 -37.26
CA LEU A 12 -25.66 17.44 -36.78
C LEU A 12 -26.89 18.35 -36.62
N ARG A 13 -27.85 18.29 -37.54
CA ARG A 13 -29.12 19.03 -37.47
C ARG A 13 -29.92 18.66 -36.22
N ILE A 14 -30.08 17.36 -35.94
CA ILE A 14 -30.76 16.86 -34.73
C ILE A 14 -30.09 17.38 -33.44
N LEU A 15 -28.75 17.43 -33.40
CA LEU A 15 -28.03 17.97 -32.26
C LEU A 15 -28.17 19.49 -32.13
N GLN A 16 -28.20 20.22 -33.24
CA GLN A 16 -28.40 21.68 -33.26
C GLN A 16 -29.80 22.07 -32.80
N GLU A 17 -30.84 21.37 -33.27
CA GLU A 17 -32.23 21.62 -32.85
C GLU A 17 -32.39 21.46 -31.33
N ARG A 18 -31.70 20.47 -30.75
CA ARG A 18 -31.81 20.19 -29.30
C ARG A 18 -30.87 21.05 -28.44
N PHE A 19 -29.73 21.46 -28.96
CA PHE A 19 -28.70 22.21 -28.23
C PHE A 19 -28.35 23.50 -28.96
N ALA A 20 -29.37 24.31 -29.28
CA ALA A 20 -29.25 25.53 -30.07
C ALA A 20 -28.23 26.55 -29.53
N GLN A 21 -27.87 26.46 -28.25
CA GLN A 21 -26.89 27.33 -27.60
C GLN A 21 -25.42 26.86 -27.74
N GLU A 22 -25.17 25.64 -28.23
CA GLU A 22 -23.80 25.15 -28.43
C GLU A 22 -23.29 25.54 -29.82
N PRO A 23 -22.08 26.14 -29.93
CA PRO A 23 -21.49 26.48 -31.22
C PRO A 23 -21.35 25.23 -32.11
N ILE A 24 -21.72 25.38 -33.39
CA ILE A 24 -21.72 24.29 -34.38
C ILE A 24 -20.37 23.58 -34.45
N ASP A 25 -19.27 24.34 -34.47
CA ASP A 25 -17.88 23.80 -34.49
C ASP A 25 -17.55 22.88 -33.32
N LYS A 26 -18.25 23.04 -32.20
CA LYS A 26 -18.05 22.22 -31.01
C LYS A 26 -18.82 20.92 -31.09
N LEU A 27 -20.04 20.95 -31.64
CA LEU A 27 -20.82 19.76 -31.93
C LEU A 27 -20.12 18.88 -32.97
N ILE A 28 -19.55 19.50 -34.02
CA ILE A 28 -18.73 18.81 -35.03
C ILE A 28 -17.53 18.13 -34.38
N ARG A 29 -16.77 18.83 -33.53
CA ARG A 29 -15.62 18.24 -32.83
C ARG A 29 -16.00 17.10 -31.89
N LEU A 30 -17.17 17.16 -31.24
CA LEU A 30 -17.66 16.09 -30.38
C LEU A 30 -18.06 14.86 -31.20
N LEU A 31 -18.80 15.03 -32.29
CA LEU A 31 -19.14 13.95 -33.22
C LEU A 31 -17.90 13.28 -33.79
N GLN A 32 -16.91 14.05 -34.26
CA GLN A 32 -15.64 13.51 -34.75
C GLN A 32 -14.90 12.70 -33.68
N ARG A 33 -14.84 13.21 -32.43
CA ARG A 33 -14.19 12.50 -31.32
C ARG A 33 -14.88 11.18 -30.98
N HIS A 34 -16.18 11.09 -31.18
CA HIS A 34 -17.00 9.92 -30.89
C HIS A 34 -17.34 9.11 -32.16
N ALA A 35 -16.55 9.26 -33.23
CA ALA A 35 -16.70 8.53 -34.49
C ALA A 35 -18.11 8.59 -35.10
N GLY A 36 -18.82 9.70 -34.90
CA GLY A 36 -20.19 9.90 -35.39
C GLY A 36 -21.28 9.26 -34.52
N ASP A 37 -20.97 8.73 -33.34
CA ASP A 37 -21.97 8.21 -32.41
C ASP A 37 -22.77 9.36 -31.75
N VAL A 38 -23.94 9.65 -32.33
CA VAL A 38 -24.83 10.73 -31.89
C VAL A 38 -25.36 10.50 -30.49
N ASP A 39 -25.65 9.26 -30.11
CA ASP A 39 -26.22 8.96 -28.80
C ASP A 39 -25.20 9.20 -27.68
N GLN A 40 -23.93 8.87 -27.92
CA GLN A 40 -22.85 9.25 -27.00
C GLN A 40 -22.70 10.76 -26.88
N VAL A 41 -22.71 11.48 -28.00
CA VAL A 41 -22.61 12.96 -27.98
C VAL A 41 -23.80 13.58 -27.27
N ARG A 42 -25.01 13.09 -27.56
CA ARG A 42 -26.27 13.49 -26.91
C ARG A 42 -26.22 13.25 -25.41
N ALA A 43 -25.78 12.07 -24.97
CA ALA A 43 -25.64 11.75 -23.54
C ALA A 43 -24.63 12.67 -22.83
N LEU A 44 -23.52 13.00 -23.49
CA LEU A 44 -22.53 13.95 -22.97
C LEU A 44 -23.09 15.37 -22.85
N LEU A 45 -23.87 15.82 -23.83
CA LEU A 45 -24.50 17.15 -23.83
C LEU A 45 -25.58 17.25 -22.75
N VAL A 46 -26.46 16.24 -22.62
CA VAL A 46 -27.45 16.16 -21.52
C VAL A 46 -26.74 16.17 -20.16
N HIS A 47 -25.66 15.39 -20.01
CA HIS A 47 -24.89 15.40 -18.76
C HIS A 47 -24.30 16.79 -18.49
N ARG A 48 -23.81 17.49 -19.52
CA ARG A 48 -23.22 18.81 -19.38
C ARG A 48 -24.26 19.86 -19.00
N GLU A 49 -25.43 19.84 -19.64
CA GLU A 49 -26.56 20.71 -19.32
C GLU A 49 -27.02 20.48 -17.88
N HIS A 50 -27.20 19.21 -17.46
CA HIS A 50 -27.53 18.88 -16.08
C HIS A 50 -26.48 19.42 -15.08
N ARG A 51 -25.17 19.35 -15.42
CA ARG A 51 -24.11 19.93 -14.60
C ARG A 51 -24.18 21.46 -14.55
N ALA A 52 -24.52 22.12 -15.65
CA ALA A 52 -24.67 23.57 -15.73
C ALA A 52 -25.88 24.03 -14.90
N ASN A 53 -27.05 23.39 -15.09
CA ASN A 53 -28.26 23.68 -14.31
C ASN A 53 -28.02 23.47 -12.81
N LYS A 54 -27.39 22.35 -12.44
CA LYS A 54 -27.00 22.11 -11.05
C LYS A 54 -26.08 23.20 -10.50
N LEU A 55 -25.11 23.66 -11.30
CA LEU A 55 -24.21 24.72 -10.88
C LEU A 55 -24.95 26.05 -10.71
N ASN A 56 -25.84 26.41 -11.63
CA ASN A 56 -26.69 27.59 -11.53
C ASN A 56 -27.58 27.54 -10.28
N THR A 57 -28.15 26.38 -9.95
CA THR A 57 -28.91 26.19 -8.70
C THR A 57 -28.04 26.42 -7.47
N LEU A 58 -26.80 25.91 -7.46
CA LEU A 58 -25.87 26.15 -6.36
C LEU A 58 -25.44 27.61 -6.27
N GLU A 59 -25.20 28.26 -7.40
CA GLU A 59 -24.84 29.67 -7.50
C GLU A 59 -25.98 30.56 -6.98
N ALA A 60 -27.22 30.29 -7.40
CA ALA A 60 -28.39 31.00 -6.88
C ALA A 60 -28.57 30.80 -5.36
N ARG A 61 -28.26 29.60 -4.84
CA ARG A 61 -28.46 29.28 -3.43
C ARG A 61 -27.32 29.75 -2.51
N PHE A 62 -26.08 29.71 -2.97
CA PHE A 62 -24.89 29.91 -2.13
C PHE A 62 -23.95 30.99 -2.67
N GLY A 63 -24.27 31.64 -3.79
CA GLY A 63 -23.36 32.57 -4.48
C GLY A 63 -22.89 33.71 -3.61
N THR A 64 -23.80 34.35 -2.86
CA THR A 64 -23.46 35.44 -1.93
C THR A 64 -22.52 34.96 -0.82
N ILE A 65 -22.87 33.84 -0.16
CA ILE A 65 -22.06 33.25 0.93
C ILE A 65 -20.68 32.82 0.42
N VAL A 66 -20.59 32.26 -0.79
CA VAL A 66 -19.30 31.89 -1.39
C VAL A 66 -18.45 33.14 -1.64
N THR A 67 -19.05 34.26 -2.05
CA THR A 67 -18.33 35.53 -2.20
C THR A 67 -17.81 36.04 -0.86
N GLU A 68 -18.62 35.99 0.21
CA GLU A 68 -18.19 36.35 1.57
C GLU A 68 -17.03 35.46 2.06
N LEU A 69 -17.13 34.14 1.89
CA LEU A 69 -16.06 33.20 2.24
C LEU A 69 -14.79 33.43 1.42
N GLN A 70 -14.90 33.91 0.18
CA GLN A 70 -13.73 34.29 -0.64
C GLN A 70 -13.08 35.60 -0.16
N GLN A 71 -13.82 36.50 0.49
CA GLN A 71 -13.27 37.68 1.13
C GLN A 71 -12.61 37.32 2.47
N GLU A 72 -13.25 36.43 3.25
CA GLU A 72 -12.77 35.99 4.57
C GLU A 72 -11.51 35.11 4.47
N PHE A 73 -11.39 34.25 3.45
CA PHE A 73 -10.25 33.35 3.25
C PHE A 73 -9.54 33.65 1.93
N PRO A 74 -8.43 34.42 1.91
CA PRO A 74 -7.67 34.71 0.68
C PRO A 74 -7.22 33.45 -0.06
N SER A 75 -6.89 32.38 0.67
CA SER A 75 -6.55 31.06 0.11
C SER A 75 -7.69 30.39 -0.67
N ALA A 76 -8.94 30.78 -0.40
CA ALA A 76 -10.15 30.37 -1.12
C ALA A 76 -10.40 31.18 -2.40
N GLN A 77 -9.82 32.37 -2.56
CA GLN A 77 -9.86 33.12 -3.83
C GLN A 77 -9.17 32.35 -4.96
N GLN A 78 -8.08 31.66 -4.63
CA GLN A 78 -7.37 30.78 -5.58
C GLN A 78 -8.16 29.51 -5.93
N CYS A 79 -9.17 29.15 -5.14
CA CYS A 79 -10.05 28.04 -5.48
C CYS A 79 -11.08 28.49 -6.52
N LYS A 80 -11.19 27.75 -7.63
CA LYS A 80 -12.27 27.95 -8.60
C LYS A 80 -13.61 27.97 -7.86
N ARG A 81 -14.43 29.01 -8.07
CA ARG A 81 -15.76 29.22 -7.44
C ARG A 81 -16.63 27.96 -7.40
N ILE A 82 -16.63 27.19 -8.49
CA ILE A 82 -17.32 25.89 -8.62
C ILE A 82 -16.96 24.90 -7.49
N ARG A 83 -15.71 24.89 -7.02
CA ARG A 83 -15.28 24.02 -5.91
C ARG A 83 -15.90 24.45 -4.59
N LEU A 84 -15.95 25.75 -4.31
CA LEU A 84 -16.56 26.28 -3.09
C LEU A 84 -18.06 26.00 -3.05
N LEU A 85 -18.76 26.19 -4.17
CA LEU A 85 -20.18 25.82 -4.29
C LEU A 85 -20.44 24.34 -4.00
N LYS A 86 -19.56 23.46 -4.49
CA LYS A 86 -19.66 22.02 -4.19
C LYS A 86 -19.35 21.72 -2.72
N THR A 87 -18.41 22.43 -2.11
CA THR A 87 -18.11 22.31 -0.68
C THR A 87 -19.32 22.74 0.15
N MET A 88 -19.95 23.87 -0.18
CA MET A 88 -21.22 24.32 0.43
C MET A 88 -22.30 23.24 0.30
N GLU A 89 -22.47 22.66 -0.90
CA GLU A 89 -23.42 21.56 -1.11
C GLU A 89 -23.09 20.33 -0.25
N CYS A 90 -21.82 19.98 -0.10
CA CYS A 90 -21.36 18.83 0.70
C CYS A 90 -21.64 19.00 2.19
N PHE A 91 -21.55 20.23 2.72
CA PHE A 91 -21.88 20.56 4.10
C PHE A 91 -23.34 20.99 4.29
N GLY A 92 -24.19 20.80 3.28
CA GLY A 92 -25.62 21.12 3.36
C GLY A 92 -25.94 22.61 3.47
N GLY A 93 -24.97 23.49 3.17
CA GLY A 93 -25.07 24.93 3.34
C GLY A 93 -24.64 25.45 4.72
N ASP A 94 -24.13 24.59 5.61
CA ASP A 94 -23.61 24.99 6.92
C ASP A 94 -22.29 25.79 6.75
N VAL A 95 -22.40 27.11 6.92
CA VAL A 95 -21.30 28.06 6.73
C VAL A 95 -20.17 27.81 7.72
N GLU A 96 -20.48 27.48 8.98
CA GLU A 96 -19.48 27.25 10.02
C GLU A 96 -18.64 25.99 9.77
N GLN A 97 -19.28 24.92 9.27
CA GLN A 97 -18.53 23.74 8.85
C GLN A 97 -17.63 24.02 7.65
N VAL A 98 -18.07 24.88 6.72
CA VAL A 98 -17.27 25.29 5.57
C VAL A 98 -16.10 26.17 6.01
N ARG A 99 -16.31 27.12 6.93
CA ARG A 99 -15.24 27.91 7.57
C ARG A 99 -14.18 27.03 8.21
N LYS A 100 -14.59 26.10 9.08
CA LYS A 100 -13.66 25.12 9.71
C LYS A 100 -12.91 24.28 8.69
N PHE A 101 -13.55 23.91 7.58
CA PHE A 101 -12.90 23.18 6.50
C PHE A 101 -11.87 24.04 5.75
N LEU A 102 -12.20 25.30 5.45
CA LEU A 102 -11.29 26.23 4.79
C LEU A 102 -10.10 26.58 5.69
N GLN A 103 -10.35 26.88 6.96
CA GLN A 103 -9.32 27.12 7.97
C GLN A 103 -8.34 25.94 8.09
N ARG A 104 -8.84 24.69 8.22
CA ARG A 104 -7.96 23.50 8.23
C ARG A 104 -7.16 23.33 6.95
N ASN A 105 -7.70 23.70 5.79
CA ASN A 105 -6.95 23.64 4.54
C ASN A 105 -5.88 24.73 4.48
N GLU A 106 -6.14 25.90 5.05
CA GLU A 106 -5.18 26.98 5.19
C GLU A 106 -4.09 26.63 6.19
N GLU A 107 -4.42 26.10 7.37
CA GLU A 107 -3.47 25.54 8.33
C GLU A 107 -2.61 24.44 7.69
N ARG A 108 -3.21 23.53 6.93
CA ARG A 108 -2.45 22.51 6.18
C ARG A 108 -1.55 23.14 5.14
N ARG A 109 -1.99 24.19 4.45
CA ARG A 109 -1.16 24.92 3.48
C ARG A 109 -0.03 25.68 4.16
N ASN A 110 -0.24 26.22 5.36
CA ASN A 110 0.76 26.95 6.13
C ASN A 110 1.77 25.98 6.77
N GLN A 111 1.31 24.86 7.33
CA GLN A 111 2.18 23.74 7.79
C GLN A 111 2.97 23.13 6.64
N GLN A 112 2.37 23.06 5.45
CA GLN A 112 3.06 22.67 4.22
C GLN A 112 3.84 23.85 3.62
N GLY A 113 3.65 25.08 4.09
CA GLY A 113 4.04 26.34 3.48
C GLY A 113 5.48 26.73 3.74
N GLU A 114 6.09 26.22 4.80
CA GLU A 114 7.53 26.39 5.04
C GLU A 114 8.38 25.34 4.28
N ASN A 115 7.79 24.28 3.72
CA ASN A 115 8.55 23.20 3.04
C ASN A 115 8.03 22.76 1.66
N SER A 116 6.91 23.29 1.16
CA SER A 116 6.31 22.81 -0.11
C SER A 116 5.71 23.90 -1.00
N GLY A 117 5.91 25.18 -0.64
CA GLY A 117 5.55 26.34 -1.45
C GLY A 117 6.37 26.47 -2.74
N VAL A 118 7.40 25.63 -2.93
CA VAL A 118 7.95 25.37 -4.26
C VAL A 118 6.84 24.69 -5.06
N SER A 119 6.12 25.46 -5.88
CA SER A 119 5.11 24.97 -6.81
C SER A 119 5.62 23.67 -7.43
N ARG A 120 4.81 22.62 -7.56
CA ARG A 120 5.25 21.40 -8.26
C ARG A 120 5.91 21.70 -9.60
N ARG A 121 5.58 22.84 -10.21
CA ARG A 121 6.27 23.44 -11.36
C ARG A 121 7.68 23.92 -11.00
N GLN A 122 7.87 24.78 -10.00
CA GLN A 122 9.19 25.20 -9.53
C GLN A 122 10.04 23.99 -9.10
N LYS A 123 9.51 23.01 -8.35
CA LYS A 123 10.29 21.81 -7.96
C LYS A 123 10.69 21.02 -9.20
N ARG A 124 9.83 21.00 -10.22
CA ARG A 124 10.13 20.38 -11.50
C ARG A 124 11.21 21.15 -12.27
N GLU A 125 11.18 22.48 -12.26
CA GLU A 125 12.22 23.31 -12.87
C GLU A 125 13.55 23.19 -12.10
N GLU A 126 13.53 23.23 -10.77
CA GLU A 126 14.70 22.96 -9.92
C GLU A 126 15.30 21.58 -10.20
N LEU A 127 14.47 20.53 -10.28
CA LEU A 127 14.95 19.19 -10.62
C LEU A 127 15.49 19.12 -12.06
N LYS A 128 14.91 19.87 -13.02
CA LYS A 128 15.44 19.95 -14.38
C LYS A 128 16.81 20.62 -14.39
N THR A 129 16.96 21.74 -13.68
CA THR A 129 18.24 22.45 -13.58
C THR A 129 19.27 21.59 -12.85
N LYS A 130 18.89 20.96 -11.72
CA LYS A 130 19.75 20.09 -10.91
C LYS A 130 20.26 18.88 -11.71
N TYR A 131 19.43 18.31 -12.57
CA TYR A 131 19.76 17.12 -13.36
C TYR A 131 19.96 17.43 -14.86
N ALA A 132 20.32 18.66 -15.23
CA ALA A 132 20.40 19.08 -16.63
C ALA A 132 21.37 18.22 -17.45
N THR A 133 22.55 17.93 -16.91
CA THR A 133 23.57 17.09 -17.55
C THR A 133 23.07 15.66 -17.74
N GLN A 134 22.48 15.06 -16.69
CA GLN A 134 21.92 13.72 -16.74
C GLN A 134 20.75 13.61 -17.73
N ILE A 135 19.94 14.66 -17.84
CA ILE A 135 18.85 14.74 -18.83
C ILE A 135 19.44 14.76 -20.24
N ALA A 136 20.53 15.50 -20.49
CA ALA A 136 21.21 15.50 -21.78
C ALA A 136 21.79 14.12 -22.12
N GLU A 137 22.44 13.45 -21.18
CA GLU A 137 22.94 12.08 -21.35
C GLU A 137 21.80 11.10 -21.66
N LEU A 138 20.69 11.16 -20.92
CA LEU A 138 19.50 10.35 -21.20
C LEU A 138 18.89 10.65 -22.57
N ALA A 139 18.94 11.91 -23.04
CA ALA A 139 18.51 12.27 -24.38
C ALA A 139 19.41 11.63 -25.45
N THR A 140 20.73 11.63 -25.25
CA THR A 140 21.68 10.95 -26.16
C THR A 140 21.46 9.43 -26.19
N ALA A 141 21.02 8.84 -25.07
CA ALA A 141 20.61 7.44 -25.00
C ALA A 141 19.21 7.16 -25.59
N GLY A 142 18.58 8.13 -26.26
CA GLY A 142 17.27 7.97 -26.92
C GLY A 142 16.07 7.92 -25.96
N ILE A 143 16.25 8.27 -24.69
CA ILE A 143 15.16 8.25 -23.70
C ILE A 143 14.34 9.54 -23.80
N ASN A 144 13.00 9.40 -23.80
CA ASN A 144 12.09 10.55 -23.84
C ASN A 144 12.19 11.40 -22.56
N VAL A 145 12.93 12.51 -22.64
CA VAL A 145 13.18 13.46 -21.55
C VAL A 145 11.99 14.30 -21.13
N ASN A 146 10.96 14.41 -21.98
CA ASN A 146 9.76 15.22 -21.69
C ASN A 146 8.80 14.54 -20.70
N SER A 147 9.06 13.28 -20.35
CA SER A 147 8.21 12.50 -19.47
C SER A 147 8.21 13.05 -18.02
N PRO A 148 7.05 13.39 -17.44
CA PRO A 148 6.96 13.87 -16.05
C PRO A 148 7.41 12.87 -14.99
N CYS A 149 7.62 11.59 -15.36
CA CYS A 149 8.12 10.57 -14.44
C CYS A 149 9.65 10.45 -14.45
N LEU A 150 10.34 11.03 -15.45
CA LEU A 150 11.80 10.92 -15.56
C LEU A 150 12.50 11.66 -14.41
N LEU A 151 12.11 12.90 -14.13
CA LEU A 151 12.68 13.70 -13.04
C LEU A 151 12.50 13.04 -11.67
N ARG A 152 11.37 12.35 -11.45
CA ARG A 152 11.14 11.55 -10.24
C ARG A 152 12.01 10.30 -10.17
N GLN A 153 12.38 9.72 -11.31
CA GLN A 153 13.31 8.58 -11.35
C GLN A 153 14.74 9.04 -11.11
N LEU A 154 15.14 10.19 -11.68
CA LEU A 154 16.41 10.84 -11.38
C LEU A 154 16.53 11.14 -9.89
N GLU A 155 15.54 11.81 -9.29
CA GLU A 155 15.52 12.09 -7.85
C GLU A 155 15.59 10.80 -7.01
N LYS A 156 14.79 9.77 -7.35
CA LYS A 156 14.77 8.49 -6.62
C LYS A 156 16.10 7.73 -6.70
N ASN A 157 16.79 7.80 -7.82
CA ASN A 157 18.08 7.13 -8.03
C ASN A 157 19.25 8.10 -7.87
N GLN A 158 19.05 9.25 -7.21
CA GLN A 158 20.10 10.23 -6.91
C GLN A 158 20.88 10.74 -8.15
N GLY A 159 20.25 10.74 -9.33
CA GLY A 159 20.88 11.16 -10.59
C GLY A 159 21.63 10.05 -11.33
N ASP A 160 21.55 8.79 -10.90
CA ASP A 160 22.19 7.67 -11.59
C ASP A 160 21.53 7.40 -12.97
N VAL A 161 22.22 7.85 -14.02
CA VAL A 161 21.79 7.74 -15.43
C VAL A 161 21.77 6.28 -15.88
N ASN A 162 22.79 5.49 -15.51
CA ASN A 162 22.93 4.09 -15.91
C ASN A 162 21.76 3.24 -15.38
N LYS A 163 21.36 3.42 -14.12
CA LYS A 163 20.17 2.74 -13.57
C LYS A 163 18.89 3.10 -14.31
N ILE A 164 18.76 4.33 -14.82
CA ILE A 164 17.59 4.76 -15.58
C ILE A 164 17.62 4.17 -17.00
N ILE A 165 18.79 4.15 -17.64
CA ILE A 165 19.00 3.51 -18.95
C ILE A 165 18.68 2.02 -18.86
N GLU A 166 19.25 1.30 -17.90
CA GLU A 166 19.00 -0.13 -17.67
C GLU A 166 17.50 -0.39 -17.45
N LYS A 167 16.84 0.45 -16.64
CA LYS A 167 15.41 0.31 -16.36
C LYS A 167 14.53 0.59 -17.58
N ASN A 168 14.91 1.53 -18.45
CA ASN A 168 14.20 1.78 -19.70
C ASN A 168 14.47 0.68 -20.72
N SER A 169 15.70 0.17 -20.82
CA SER A 169 16.07 -0.96 -21.69
C SER A 169 15.27 -2.21 -21.32
N ARG A 170 15.19 -2.55 -20.03
CA ARG A 170 14.31 -3.63 -19.53
C ARG A 170 12.83 -3.41 -19.83
N ARG A 171 12.38 -2.16 -20.03
CA ARG A 171 10.99 -1.85 -20.39
C ARG A 171 10.77 -1.95 -21.89
N THR A 172 11.73 -1.56 -22.71
CA THR A 172 11.69 -1.73 -24.17
C THR A 172 11.76 -3.21 -24.51
N GLU A 173 12.69 -3.97 -23.94
CA GLU A 173 12.76 -5.44 -24.10
C GLU A 173 11.45 -6.12 -23.70
N LYS A 174 10.85 -5.74 -22.56
CA LYS A 174 9.54 -6.28 -22.15
C LYS A 174 8.41 -5.88 -23.08
N LYS A 175 8.52 -4.74 -23.77
CA LYS A 175 7.52 -4.28 -24.75
C LYS A 175 7.69 -5.00 -26.07
N GLU A 176 8.93 -5.20 -26.52
CA GLU A 176 9.30 -5.96 -27.72
C GLU A 176 8.93 -7.43 -27.57
N LYS A 177 9.34 -8.08 -26.48
CA LYS A 177 8.92 -9.46 -26.17
C LYS A 177 7.40 -9.58 -26.15
N LEU A 178 6.69 -8.59 -25.61
CA LEU A 178 5.23 -8.60 -25.61
C LEU A 178 4.65 -8.44 -27.02
N ALA A 179 5.24 -7.64 -27.90
CA ALA A 179 4.81 -7.47 -29.29
C ALA A 179 5.11 -8.71 -30.13
N GLU A 180 6.25 -9.36 -29.89
CA GLU A 180 6.60 -10.65 -30.48
C GLU A 180 5.59 -11.73 -30.07
N LEU A 181 5.25 -11.81 -28.78
CA LEU A 181 4.21 -12.73 -28.30
C LEU A 181 2.80 -12.40 -28.82
N ASP A 182 2.48 -11.11 -28.99
CA ASP A 182 1.22 -10.66 -29.61
C ASP A 182 1.13 -11.17 -31.05
N THR A 183 2.23 -11.09 -31.79
CA THR A 183 2.34 -11.62 -33.16
C THR A 183 2.28 -13.15 -33.18
N LYS A 184 3.05 -13.81 -32.30
CA LYS A 184 3.11 -15.28 -32.17
C LYS A 184 1.75 -15.90 -31.87
N TYR A 185 0.93 -15.23 -31.05
CA TYR A 185 -0.37 -15.74 -30.62
C TYR A 185 -1.57 -15.03 -31.28
N ALA A 186 -1.37 -14.32 -32.39
CA ALA A 186 -2.41 -13.52 -33.03
C ALA A 186 -3.67 -14.35 -33.39
N ASN A 187 -3.47 -15.56 -33.92
CA ASN A 187 -4.59 -16.45 -34.30
C ASN A 187 -5.37 -16.95 -33.08
N GLN A 188 -4.69 -17.31 -31.99
CA GLN A 188 -5.32 -17.76 -30.76
C GLN A 188 -6.06 -16.63 -30.06
N ILE A 189 -5.54 -15.39 -30.14
CA ILE A 189 -6.22 -14.20 -29.64
C ILE A 189 -7.50 -13.95 -30.45
N ALA A 190 -7.44 -14.03 -31.79
CA ALA A 190 -8.61 -13.88 -32.65
C ALA A 190 -9.67 -14.97 -32.37
N GLN A 191 -9.25 -16.21 -32.18
CA GLN A 191 -10.15 -17.32 -31.82
C GLN A 191 -10.82 -17.08 -30.46
N LEU A 192 -10.07 -16.64 -29.45
CA LEU A 192 -10.64 -16.32 -28.13
C LEU A 192 -11.60 -15.12 -28.19
N GLU A 193 -11.32 -14.12 -29.03
CA GLU A 193 -12.23 -13.00 -29.30
C GLU A 193 -13.51 -13.48 -30.01
N ALA A 194 -13.40 -14.40 -30.98
CA ALA A 194 -14.54 -15.03 -31.67
C ALA A 194 -15.40 -15.90 -30.73
N ASP A 195 -14.76 -16.60 -29.78
CA ASP A 195 -15.41 -17.37 -28.72
C ASP A 195 -16.06 -16.48 -27.63
N GLY A 196 -16.06 -15.15 -27.81
CA GLY A 196 -16.71 -14.18 -26.91
C GLY A 196 -15.90 -13.82 -25.66
N VAL A 197 -14.62 -14.16 -25.58
CA VAL A 197 -13.77 -13.88 -24.41
C VAL A 197 -13.30 -12.41 -24.44
N THR A 198 -14.09 -11.50 -23.88
CA THR A 198 -13.73 -10.08 -23.81
C THR A 198 -12.81 -9.77 -22.61
N ILE A 199 -11.51 -9.55 -22.85
CA ILE A 199 -10.57 -9.06 -21.82
C ILE A 199 -10.15 -7.62 -22.12
N LYS A 200 -10.44 -6.70 -21.20
CA LYS A 200 -10.11 -5.25 -21.34
C LYS A 200 -8.61 -4.96 -21.55
N ASN A 201 -7.73 -5.88 -21.18
CA ASN A 201 -6.28 -5.72 -21.28
C ASN A 201 -5.66 -6.92 -21.99
N LYS A 202 -5.38 -6.76 -23.29
CA LYS A 202 -4.76 -7.78 -24.16
C LYS A 202 -3.47 -8.38 -23.59
N ARG A 203 -2.69 -7.60 -22.82
CA ARG A 203 -1.45 -8.08 -22.18
C ARG A 203 -1.66 -9.25 -21.22
N ILE A 204 -2.84 -9.33 -20.59
CA ILE A 204 -3.16 -10.43 -19.67
C ILE A 204 -3.40 -11.70 -20.48
N LEU A 205 -4.06 -11.59 -21.64
CA LEU A 205 -4.34 -12.70 -22.53
C LEU A 205 -3.05 -13.30 -23.08
N ILE A 206 -2.16 -12.45 -23.60
CA ILE A 206 -0.85 -12.86 -24.15
C ILE A 206 -0.02 -13.62 -23.11
N ARG A 207 -0.01 -13.17 -21.84
CA ARG A 207 0.72 -13.86 -20.76
C ARG A 207 0.08 -15.20 -20.35
N LEU A 208 -1.24 -15.32 -20.47
CA LEU A 208 -1.91 -16.60 -20.20
C LEU A 208 -1.62 -17.59 -21.33
N LEU A 209 -1.61 -17.12 -22.58
CA LEU A 209 -1.22 -17.90 -23.75
C LEU A 209 0.25 -18.32 -23.65
N GLU A 210 1.16 -17.43 -23.28
CA GLU A 210 2.58 -17.78 -23.03
C GLU A 210 2.72 -18.84 -21.93
N LYS A 211 1.93 -18.75 -20.85
CA LYS A 211 1.98 -19.73 -19.74
C LYS A 211 1.37 -21.09 -20.11
N ALA A 212 0.41 -21.11 -21.02
CA ALA A 212 -0.30 -22.30 -21.47
C ALA A 212 0.25 -22.84 -22.80
N ASP A 213 1.44 -22.37 -23.22
CA ASP A 213 2.08 -22.74 -24.48
C ASP A 213 1.16 -22.63 -25.71
N GLY A 214 0.29 -21.60 -25.72
CA GLY A 214 -0.67 -21.33 -26.78
C GLY A 214 -1.95 -22.18 -26.76
N GLN A 215 -2.14 -23.07 -25.78
CA GLN A 215 -3.33 -23.92 -25.68
C GLN A 215 -4.58 -23.12 -25.23
N ILE A 216 -5.54 -22.96 -26.15
CA ILE A 216 -6.72 -22.13 -25.97
C ILE A 216 -7.61 -22.63 -24.81
N ASP A 217 -7.81 -23.94 -24.70
CA ASP A 217 -8.71 -24.53 -23.69
C ASP A 217 -8.17 -24.35 -22.27
N VAL A 218 -6.85 -24.50 -22.09
CA VAL A 218 -6.17 -24.21 -20.82
C VAL A 218 -6.32 -22.73 -20.46
N VAL A 219 -6.21 -21.82 -21.43
CA VAL A 219 -6.43 -20.39 -21.18
C VAL A 219 -7.88 -20.10 -20.77
N LYS A 220 -8.88 -20.74 -21.40
CA LYS A 220 -10.30 -20.63 -21.01
C LYS A 220 -10.51 -21.12 -19.57
N GLN A 221 -9.90 -22.25 -19.20
CA GLN A 221 -9.95 -22.78 -17.83
C GLN A 221 -9.32 -21.80 -16.82
N LEU A 222 -8.12 -21.27 -17.10
CA LEU A 222 -7.45 -20.29 -16.23
C LEU A 222 -8.24 -18.99 -16.07
N LEU A 223 -8.96 -18.56 -17.12
CA LEU A 223 -9.84 -17.39 -17.06
C LEU A 223 -11.05 -17.65 -16.19
N ASN A 224 -11.66 -18.83 -16.29
CA ASN A 224 -12.78 -19.22 -15.42
C ASN A 224 -12.34 -19.35 -13.97
N GLU A 225 -11.20 -19.98 -13.69
CA GLU A 225 -10.63 -20.03 -12.34
C GLU A 225 -10.39 -18.63 -11.76
N ARG A 226 -9.91 -17.68 -12.58
CA ARG A 226 -9.73 -16.29 -12.15
C ARG A 226 -11.06 -15.60 -11.86
N LYS A 227 -12.09 -15.84 -12.68
CA LYS A 227 -13.45 -15.32 -12.43
C LYS A 227 -14.00 -15.86 -11.11
N VAL A 228 -13.92 -17.17 -10.90
CA VAL A 228 -14.36 -17.83 -9.66
C VAL A 228 -13.58 -17.29 -8.44
N LYS A 229 -12.25 -17.19 -8.50
CA LYS A 229 -11.45 -16.60 -7.41
C LYS A 229 -11.81 -15.15 -7.13
N HIS A 230 -12.12 -14.36 -8.16
CA HIS A 230 -12.55 -12.97 -7.99
C HIS A 230 -13.93 -12.87 -7.37
N GLU A 231 -14.86 -13.74 -7.75
CA GLU A 231 -16.19 -13.86 -7.14
C GLU A 231 -16.10 -14.33 -5.69
N GLN A 232 -15.31 -15.36 -5.38
CA GLN A 232 -15.02 -15.79 -4.01
C GLN A 232 -14.42 -14.64 -3.18
N ARG A 233 -13.51 -13.84 -3.75
CA ARG A 233 -12.98 -12.65 -3.05
C ARG A 233 -14.03 -11.57 -2.85
N LYS A 234 -14.94 -11.37 -3.81
CA LYS A 234 -16.07 -10.44 -3.66
C LYS A 234 -17.04 -10.94 -2.60
N GLU A 235 -17.37 -12.22 -2.60
CA GLU A 235 -18.26 -12.86 -1.65
C GLU A 235 -17.64 -12.87 -0.24
N TYR A 236 -16.35 -13.21 -0.11
CA TYR A 236 -15.60 -13.07 1.14
C TYR A 236 -15.65 -11.63 1.64
N ARG A 237 -15.37 -10.65 0.76
CA ARG A 237 -15.51 -9.24 1.10
C ARG A 237 -16.95 -8.89 1.47
N HIS A 238 -17.97 -9.49 0.86
CA HIS A 238 -19.37 -9.24 1.20
C HIS A 238 -19.70 -9.84 2.57
N LYS A 239 -19.46 -11.14 2.78
CA LYS A 239 -19.63 -11.90 4.02
C LYS A 239 -18.90 -11.27 5.21
N HIS A 240 -17.67 -10.81 5.02
CA HIS A 240 -16.90 -10.18 6.10
C HIS A 240 -17.15 -8.68 6.25
N ARG A 241 -17.76 -8.04 5.24
CA ARG A 241 -18.28 -6.67 5.37
C ARG A 241 -19.67 -6.65 6.00
N SER A 242 -20.45 -7.72 5.88
CA SER A 242 -21.74 -7.94 6.54
C SER A 242 -21.62 -8.49 7.97
N LYS A 243 -20.46 -9.03 8.36
CA LYS A 243 -20.14 -9.34 9.77
C LYS A 243 -19.68 -8.12 10.59
N SER A 244 -19.75 -6.92 10.03
CA SER A 244 -19.81 -5.71 10.87
C SER A 244 -21.19 -5.72 11.54
N PRO A 245 -21.27 -5.75 12.88
CA PRO A 245 -22.52 -5.98 13.59
C PRO A 245 -23.41 -4.75 13.45
N ASN A 246 -24.28 -4.78 12.44
CA ASN A 246 -25.64 -4.22 12.39
C ASN A 246 -26.03 -3.86 10.95
N LYS A 247 -26.70 -4.79 10.26
CA LYS A 247 -28.05 -4.56 9.70
C LYS A 247 -28.47 -5.78 8.89
N THR A 248 -29.43 -6.52 9.42
CA THR A 248 -30.39 -7.35 8.69
C THR A 248 -31.31 -6.43 7.90
N THR A 249 -31.27 -6.52 6.57
CA THR A 249 -32.47 -6.55 5.71
C THR A 249 -32.06 -6.85 4.26
N GLU A 250 -32.63 -7.92 3.73
CA GLU A 250 -32.93 -8.12 2.30
C GLU A 250 -33.66 -6.86 1.78
N GLU A 251 -33.46 -6.33 0.57
CA GLU A 251 -33.55 -6.96 -0.72
C GLU A 251 -33.03 -5.99 -1.82
N THR A 252 -32.43 -6.59 -2.86
CA THR A 252 -32.26 -6.15 -4.26
C THR A 252 -31.92 -4.70 -4.70
N ASN A 253 -30.79 -4.67 -5.43
CA ASN A 253 -30.51 -3.96 -6.69
C ASN A 253 -29.83 -2.57 -6.72
N GLN A 254 -28.79 -2.56 -7.57
CA GLN A 254 -27.98 -1.45 -8.10
C GLN A 254 -26.85 -0.89 -7.23
N THR A 255 -25.67 -1.45 -7.48
CA THR A 255 -24.37 -1.03 -6.95
C THR A 255 -23.96 0.34 -7.52
N LEU A 256 -24.30 1.42 -6.81
CA LEU A 256 -23.64 2.71 -6.97
C LEU A 256 -22.38 2.79 -6.10
N PRO A 257 -21.32 3.50 -6.56
CA PRO A 257 -20.03 3.46 -5.90
C PRO A 257 -20.00 4.30 -4.59
N ILE A 258 -19.28 3.76 -3.60
CA ILE A 258 -19.21 4.06 -2.16
C ILE A 258 -18.97 5.53 -1.75
N TRP A 259 -18.60 6.40 -2.70
CA TRP A 259 -18.30 7.82 -2.47
C TRP A 259 -19.56 8.72 -2.54
N LYS A 260 -20.74 8.10 -2.73
CA LYS A 260 -22.06 8.75 -2.68
C LYS A 260 -22.89 8.40 -1.45
N LYS A 261 -22.30 7.95 -0.33
CA LYS A 261 -23.01 7.96 0.97
C LYS A 261 -23.19 9.40 1.47
N ARG A 262 -24.05 10.17 0.80
CA ARG A 262 -24.88 11.16 1.50
C ARG A 262 -25.65 10.40 2.58
N ARG A 263 -25.94 11.05 3.71
CA ARG A 263 -26.71 10.49 4.82
C ARG A 263 -27.99 9.83 4.27
N GLU A 264 -27.92 8.53 4.01
CA GLU A 264 -29.09 7.72 3.71
C GLU A 264 -29.82 7.61 5.03
N LEU A 265 -30.86 8.44 5.17
CA LEU A 265 -31.93 8.24 6.14
C LEU A 265 -32.29 6.75 6.10
N SER A 266 -32.44 6.10 7.26
CA SER A 266 -32.88 4.70 7.31
C SER A 266 -34.15 4.55 6.50
N VAL A 267 -34.40 3.37 5.94
CA VAL A 267 -35.69 3.07 5.29
C VAL A 267 -36.84 3.42 6.23
N ASP A 268 -36.64 3.19 7.53
CA ASP A 268 -37.57 3.58 8.60
C ASP A 268 -37.73 5.10 8.73
N ASP A 269 -36.64 5.88 8.69
CA ASP A 269 -36.70 7.35 8.73
C ASP A 269 -37.44 7.91 7.51
N ILE A 270 -37.22 7.32 6.33
CA ILE A 270 -37.92 7.69 5.09
C ILE A 270 -39.41 7.33 5.19
N ASN A 271 -39.74 6.17 5.75
CA ASN A 271 -41.13 5.74 5.94
C ASN A 271 -41.85 6.59 6.99
N ASN A 272 -41.18 6.98 8.06
CA ASN A 272 -41.75 7.86 9.08
C ASN A 272 -41.94 9.29 8.55
N LEU A 273 -41.02 9.80 7.74
CA LEU A 273 -41.18 11.07 7.00
C LEU A 273 -42.35 11.02 6.00
N LYS A 274 -42.54 9.88 5.31
CA LYS A 274 -43.71 9.66 4.44
C LYS A 274 -45.01 9.65 5.25
N ARG A 275 -45.04 8.97 6.42
CA ARG A 275 -46.18 8.94 7.33
C ARG A 275 -46.55 10.33 7.85
N LEU A 276 -45.56 11.14 8.24
CA LEU A 276 -45.75 12.54 8.62
C LEU A 276 -46.35 13.37 7.49
N ARG A 277 -45.85 13.20 6.26
CA ARG A 277 -46.37 13.90 5.08
C ARG A 277 -47.83 13.52 4.78
N THR A 278 -48.21 12.27 4.94
CA THR A 278 -49.61 11.82 4.78
C THR A 278 -50.52 12.26 5.93
N ALA A 279 -50.00 12.38 7.15
CA ALA A 279 -50.76 12.86 8.31
C ALA A 279 -50.97 14.39 8.28
N GLY A 280 -50.03 15.14 7.69
CA GLY A 280 -50.04 16.61 7.69
C GLY A 280 -51.05 17.29 6.77
N VAL A 281 -51.86 16.56 5.99
CA VAL A 281 -52.85 17.18 5.10
C VAL A 281 -54.27 17.18 5.71
N HIS A 282 -54.64 16.18 6.53
CA HIS A 282 -55.95 16.11 7.23
C HIS A 282 -55.95 15.31 8.56
N GLY A 283 -54.78 15.06 9.17
CA GLY A 283 -54.65 14.12 10.30
C GLY A 283 -54.86 14.73 11.69
N ASN A 284 -55.38 13.91 12.61
CA ASN A 284 -55.51 14.22 14.04
C ASN A 284 -54.16 14.68 14.63
N PRO A 285 -54.08 15.85 15.30
CA PRO A 285 -52.85 16.41 15.87
C PRO A 285 -52.05 15.43 16.75
N MET A 286 -52.75 14.55 17.49
CA MET A 286 -52.10 13.56 18.35
C MET A 286 -51.32 12.50 17.55
N LYS A 287 -51.80 12.12 16.37
CA LYS A 287 -51.09 11.17 15.47
C LYS A 287 -49.86 11.83 14.83
N VAL A 288 -49.91 13.13 14.54
CA VAL A 288 -48.76 13.87 14.00
C VAL A 288 -47.65 13.97 15.06
N LEU A 289 -48.02 14.29 16.31
CA LEU A 289 -47.09 14.33 17.43
C LEU A 289 -46.44 12.96 17.70
N SER A 290 -47.22 11.87 17.71
CA SER A 290 -46.65 10.54 17.95
C SER A 290 -45.63 10.13 16.89
N ILE A 291 -45.92 10.36 15.60
CA ILE A 291 -44.98 10.04 14.52
C ILE A 291 -43.74 10.95 14.59
N PHE A 292 -43.89 12.21 15.02
CA PHE A 292 -42.76 13.12 15.22
C PHE A 292 -41.84 12.62 16.35
N TYR A 293 -42.40 12.15 17.47
CA TYR A 293 -41.62 11.54 18.55
C TYR A 293 -40.88 10.28 18.08
N GLU A 294 -41.55 9.39 17.34
CA GLU A 294 -40.92 8.20 16.75
C GLU A 294 -39.77 8.57 15.78
N CYS A 295 -39.97 9.60 14.95
CA CYS A 295 -38.92 10.12 14.07
C CYS A 295 -37.72 10.63 14.85
N ASN A 296 -37.95 11.46 15.88
CA ASN A 296 -36.88 12.02 16.69
C ASN A 296 -36.10 10.93 17.42
N GLN A 297 -36.80 9.95 17.99
CA GLN A 297 -36.15 8.82 18.65
C GLN A 297 -35.29 8.00 17.67
N SER A 298 -35.76 7.76 16.43
CA SER A 298 -34.99 7.08 15.39
C SER A 298 -33.75 7.87 14.96
N ILE A 299 -33.88 9.20 14.84
CA ILE A 299 -32.77 10.10 14.53
C ILE A 299 -31.74 10.10 15.66
N GLU A 300 -32.18 10.21 16.91
CA GLU A 300 -31.33 10.14 18.10
C GLU A 300 -30.55 8.82 18.18
N MET A 301 -31.23 7.68 17.97
CA MET A 301 -30.57 6.37 17.89
C MET A 301 -29.53 6.30 16.77
N THR A 302 -29.82 6.89 15.61
CA THR A 302 -28.89 6.93 14.46
C THR A 302 -27.68 7.81 14.76
N ILE A 303 -27.87 8.94 15.45
CA ILE A 303 -26.80 9.81 15.93
C ILE A 303 -25.92 9.06 16.95
N ALA A 304 -26.53 8.39 17.93
CA ALA A 304 -25.82 7.61 18.96
C ALA A 304 -24.97 6.49 18.34
N ARG A 305 -25.55 5.69 17.42
CA ARG A 305 -24.80 4.64 16.70
C ARG A 305 -23.65 5.21 15.87
N THR A 306 -23.85 6.36 15.24
CA THR A 306 -22.80 7.02 14.45
C THR A 306 -21.69 7.57 15.35
N ALA A 307 -22.02 8.06 16.54
CA ALA A 307 -21.05 8.51 17.54
C ALA A 307 -20.23 7.33 18.07
N GLU A 308 -20.87 6.22 18.45
CA GLU A 308 -20.21 5.00 18.92
C GLU A 308 -19.23 4.45 17.86
N GLU A 309 -19.65 4.39 16.58
CA GLU A 309 -18.80 3.92 15.49
C GLU A 309 -17.62 4.87 15.22
N ARG A 310 -17.79 6.19 15.41
CA ARG A 310 -16.68 7.15 15.34
C ARG A 310 -15.68 6.92 16.47
N GLU A 311 -16.17 6.70 17.69
CA GLU A 311 -15.36 6.44 18.87
C GLU A 311 -14.58 5.12 18.73
N ARG A 312 -15.25 4.05 18.27
CA ARG A 312 -14.60 2.75 17.98
C ARG A 312 -13.49 2.90 16.94
N ARG A 313 -13.70 3.71 15.90
CA ARG A 313 -12.67 4.02 14.91
C ARG A 313 -11.54 4.87 15.46
N ALA A 314 -11.83 5.80 16.37
CA ALA A 314 -10.82 6.59 17.06
C ALA A 314 -9.94 5.68 17.94
N ARG A 315 -10.54 4.85 18.80
CA ARG A 315 -9.84 3.84 19.61
C ARG A 315 -8.97 2.91 18.77
N SER A 316 -9.51 2.38 17.66
CA SER A 316 -8.72 1.52 16.76
C SER A 316 -7.55 2.25 16.08
N ARG A 317 -7.69 3.55 15.78
CA ARG A 317 -6.59 4.36 15.23
C ARG A 317 -5.52 4.63 16.28
N GLU A 318 -5.91 4.94 17.51
CA GLU A 318 -5.01 5.14 18.64
C GLU A 318 -4.25 3.85 18.97
N GLU A 319 -4.94 2.71 19.05
CA GLU A 319 -4.31 1.41 19.25
C GLU A 319 -3.30 1.08 18.15
N ARG A 320 -3.62 1.36 16.88
CA ARG A 320 -2.68 1.18 15.76
C ARG A 320 -1.49 2.14 15.83
N LYS A 321 -1.71 3.38 16.28
CA LYS A 321 -0.65 4.37 16.47
C LYS A 321 0.28 3.89 17.60
N PHE A 322 -0.28 3.47 18.72
CA PHE A 322 0.43 2.92 19.86
C PHE A 322 1.25 1.67 19.47
N LYS A 323 0.65 0.69 18.78
CA LYS A 323 1.37 -0.49 18.26
C LYS A 323 2.51 -0.12 17.32
N ARG A 324 2.34 0.90 16.46
CA ARG A 324 3.40 1.37 15.57
C ARG A 324 4.55 2.02 16.33
N THR A 325 4.25 2.83 17.33
CA THR A 325 5.27 3.44 18.20
C THR A 325 6.05 2.36 18.94
N LEU A 326 5.35 1.42 19.56
CA LEU A 326 5.97 0.29 20.28
C LEU A 326 6.87 -0.56 19.37
N LEU A 327 6.43 -0.86 18.15
CA LEU A 327 7.25 -1.58 17.16
C LEU A 327 8.45 -0.77 16.66
N ALA A 328 8.36 0.56 16.63
CA ALA A 328 9.47 1.44 16.27
C ALA A 328 10.49 1.54 17.41
N GLU A 329 10.04 1.62 18.66
CA GLU A 329 10.88 1.54 19.86
C GLU A 329 11.64 0.21 19.91
N ALA A 330 10.95 -0.91 19.73
CA ALA A 330 11.57 -2.23 19.65
C ALA A 330 12.56 -2.31 18.47
N HIS A 331 12.27 -1.69 17.33
CA HIS A 331 13.21 -1.63 16.22
C HIS A 331 14.50 -0.87 16.56
N ASN A 332 14.39 0.21 17.33
CA ASN A 332 15.52 1.04 17.74
C ASN A 332 16.29 0.42 18.92
N ALA A 333 15.68 -0.51 19.65
CA ALA A 333 16.30 -1.22 20.75
C ALA A 333 17.31 -2.29 20.31
N TYR A 334 17.25 -2.72 19.04
CA TYR A 334 18.20 -3.69 18.52
C TYR A 334 19.60 -3.08 18.48
N ILE A 335 20.56 -3.83 19.04
CA ILE A 335 21.97 -3.53 18.92
C ILE A 335 22.37 -3.68 17.45
N THR A 336 23.00 -2.64 16.93
CA THR A 336 23.60 -2.64 15.61
C THR A 336 25.07 -2.94 15.76
N ILE A 337 25.52 -4.06 15.19
CA ILE A 337 26.91 -4.50 15.21
C ILE A 337 27.48 -4.12 13.85
N ASN A 338 28.29 -3.07 13.79
CA ASN A 338 28.95 -2.61 12.57
C ASN A 338 30.39 -3.10 12.49
N ASN A 339 31.02 -3.29 13.65
CA ASN A 339 32.38 -3.79 13.81
C ASN A 339 32.41 -4.99 14.75
N ARG A 340 33.54 -5.71 14.73
CA ARG A 340 33.81 -6.83 15.64
C ARG A 340 33.75 -6.39 17.12
N ASP A 341 34.23 -5.19 17.41
CA ASP A 341 34.31 -4.67 18.78
C ASP A 341 32.99 -4.09 19.29
N ASP A 342 31.95 -4.00 18.45
CA ASP A 342 30.63 -3.50 18.86
C ASP A 342 29.83 -4.57 19.65
N TRP A 343 30.34 -5.79 19.77
CA TRP A 343 29.71 -6.82 20.59
C TRP A 343 29.78 -6.43 22.08
N PRO A 344 28.66 -6.43 22.82
CA PRO A 344 28.66 -6.02 24.21
C PRO A 344 29.62 -6.87 25.06
N HIS A 345 30.34 -6.23 25.98
CA HIS A 345 31.18 -6.92 26.94
C HIS A 345 30.34 -7.55 28.06
N ASN A 346 30.92 -8.53 28.77
CA ASN A 346 30.31 -9.18 29.94
C ASN A 346 28.99 -9.91 29.66
N ILE A 347 28.83 -10.46 28.47
CA ILE A 347 27.69 -11.30 28.13
C ILE A 347 27.89 -12.69 28.72
N GLU A 348 26.91 -13.12 29.51
CA GLU A 348 26.91 -14.44 30.16
C GLU A 348 26.05 -15.44 29.40
N HIS A 349 24.96 -14.96 28.80
CA HIS A 349 23.95 -15.80 28.16
C HIS A 349 23.62 -15.28 26.74
N VAL A 350 23.55 -16.19 25.78
CA VAL A 350 23.03 -15.92 24.44
C VAL A 350 21.97 -16.96 24.10
N TYR A 351 20.76 -16.50 23.77
CA TYR A 351 19.68 -17.34 23.28
C TYR A 351 19.39 -17.03 21.82
N PHE A 352 19.37 -18.06 20.99
CA PHE A 352 18.99 -17.96 19.58
C PHE A 352 17.58 -18.47 19.37
N ASP A 353 16.72 -17.65 18.76
CA ASP A 353 15.44 -18.07 18.20
C ASP A 353 15.69 -18.80 16.87
N GLY A 354 15.96 -20.11 16.98
CA GLY A 354 16.43 -20.93 15.87
C GLY A 354 15.48 -20.93 14.67
N ASN A 355 14.17 -20.87 14.92
CA ASN A 355 13.17 -20.77 13.85
C ASN A 355 13.33 -19.50 13.03
N ASN A 356 13.56 -18.38 13.70
CA ASN A 356 13.77 -17.11 13.02
C ASN A 356 15.09 -17.07 12.25
N MET A 357 16.16 -17.62 12.85
CA MET A 357 17.51 -17.67 12.27
C MET A 357 17.53 -18.44 10.93
N MET A 358 16.74 -19.50 10.78
CA MET A 358 16.73 -20.34 9.57
C MET A 358 16.30 -19.62 8.29
N PHE A 359 15.56 -18.50 8.38
CA PHE A 359 15.00 -17.80 7.20
C PHE A 359 15.79 -16.57 6.76
N VAL A 360 16.88 -16.25 7.48
CA VAL A 360 17.65 -15.02 7.26
C VAL A 360 18.67 -15.19 6.16
N VAL A 361 19.34 -16.35 6.11
CA VAL A 361 20.32 -16.70 5.08
C VAL A 361 19.66 -17.54 4.00
N ASP A 362 19.92 -17.22 2.73
CA ASP A 362 19.24 -17.82 1.59
C ASP A 362 19.53 -19.33 1.46
N CYS A 363 20.76 -19.80 1.75
CA CYS A 363 21.06 -21.22 1.81
C CYS A 363 20.29 -21.97 2.91
N LEU A 364 20.29 -21.48 4.15
CA LEU A 364 19.57 -22.09 5.27
C LEU A 364 18.06 -22.13 4.99
N ARG A 365 17.53 -21.05 4.42
CA ARG A 365 16.13 -20.98 4.00
C ARG A 365 15.80 -22.03 2.94
N ARG A 366 16.67 -22.22 1.94
CA ARG A 366 16.49 -23.25 0.91
C ARG A 366 16.48 -24.66 1.52
N LEU A 367 17.42 -24.96 2.41
CA LEU A 367 17.47 -26.25 3.13
C LEU A 367 16.18 -26.48 3.94
N CYS A 368 15.72 -25.46 4.67
CA CYS A 368 14.48 -25.53 5.45
C CYS A 368 13.25 -25.80 4.55
N LEU A 369 13.10 -25.05 3.45
CA LEU A 369 11.98 -25.20 2.52
C LEU A 369 12.00 -26.55 1.78
N ASN A 370 13.17 -27.14 1.56
CA ASN A 370 13.34 -28.48 1.00
C ASN A 370 13.10 -29.61 2.01
N ARG A 371 12.50 -29.30 3.17
CA ARG A 371 12.22 -30.24 4.28
C ARG A 371 13.49 -30.90 4.85
N ALA A 372 14.66 -30.29 4.65
CA ALA A 372 15.91 -30.74 5.23
C ALA A 372 16.15 -30.09 6.61
N GLY A 373 15.11 -29.97 7.45
CA GLY A 373 15.14 -29.24 8.72
C GLY A 373 16.30 -29.68 9.64
N LYS A 374 16.57 -30.99 9.73
CA LYS A 374 17.71 -31.52 10.49
C LYS A 374 19.06 -30.99 9.98
N LYS A 375 19.25 -30.90 8.66
CA LYS A 375 20.49 -30.35 8.10
C LYS A 375 20.60 -28.86 8.42
N THR A 376 19.51 -28.11 8.31
CA THR A 376 19.48 -26.67 8.60
C THR A 376 19.78 -26.37 10.06
N GLU A 377 19.11 -27.05 10.99
CA GLU A 377 19.32 -26.92 12.43
C GLU A 377 20.78 -27.26 12.81
N ARG A 378 21.34 -28.34 12.23
CA ARG A 378 22.73 -28.73 12.47
C ARG A 378 23.71 -27.68 11.95
N ALA A 379 23.48 -27.15 10.74
CA ALA A 379 24.29 -26.09 10.16
C ALA A 379 24.35 -24.87 11.06
N LEU A 380 23.19 -24.46 11.57
CA LEU A 380 23.07 -23.31 12.45
C LEU A 380 23.79 -23.56 13.78
N GLY A 381 23.67 -24.75 14.35
CA GLY A 381 24.38 -25.17 15.56
C GLY A 381 25.91 -25.19 15.37
N GLU A 382 26.41 -25.70 14.25
CA GLU A 382 27.84 -25.72 13.93
C GLU A 382 28.42 -24.30 13.77
N ILE A 383 27.68 -23.40 13.10
CA ILE A 383 28.07 -21.98 13.01
C ILE A 383 28.07 -21.31 14.38
N ALA A 384 27.04 -21.56 15.19
CA ALA A 384 26.96 -21.01 16.54
C ALA A 384 28.07 -21.54 17.46
N SER A 385 28.44 -22.82 17.34
CA SER A 385 29.55 -23.42 18.10
C SER A 385 30.88 -22.81 17.69
N ALA A 386 31.18 -22.75 16.40
CA ALA A 386 32.43 -22.15 15.91
C ALA A 386 32.54 -20.67 16.34
N TRP A 387 31.42 -19.94 16.28
CA TRP A 387 31.36 -18.57 16.77
C TRP A 387 31.62 -18.48 18.27
N ASN A 388 31.00 -19.33 19.08
CA ASN A 388 31.16 -19.31 20.53
C ASN A 388 32.56 -19.76 20.98
N GLU A 389 33.23 -20.63 20.22
CA GLU A 389 34.64 -20.98 20.46
C GLU A 389 35.58 -19.76 20.38
N GLN A 390 35.22 -18.72 19.62
CA GLN A 390 35.98 -17.47 19.56
C GLN A 390 35.54 -16.45 20.61
N MET A 391 34.26 -16.48 21.00
CA MET A 391 33.67 -15.50 21.93
C MET A 391 33.74 -15.91 23.40
N HIS A 392 33.89 -17.21 23.67
CA HIS A 392 33.95 -17.80 25.01
C HIS A 392 32.78 -17.41 25.92
N ILE A 393 31.55 -17.40 25.38
CA ILE A 393 30.36 -17.06 26.17
C ILE A 393 29.97 -18.29 27.02
N PRO A 394 29.77 -18.13 28.34
CA PRO A 394 29.50 -19.27 29.23
C PRO A 394 28.27 -20.09 28.86
N HIS A 395 27.18 -19.42 28.48
CA HIS A 395 25.91 -20.08 28.19
C HIS A 395 25.38 -19.66 26.82
N VAL A 396 25.44 -20.57 25.86
CA VAL A 396 24.88 -20.36 24.52
C VAL A 396 23.87 -21.46 24.23
N GLU A 397 22.62 -21.06 23.99
CA GLU A 397 21.51 -21.98 23.76
C GLU A 397 20.75 -21.62 22.48
N LEU A 398 20.55 -22.63 21.63
CA LEU A 398 19.81 -22.55 20.37
C LEU A 398 18.46 -23.25 20.55
N ILE A 399 17.37 -22.48 20.48
CA ILE A 399 16.03 -22.95 20.82
C ILE A 399 15.19 -23.05 19.54
N PHE A 400 14.57 -24.21 19.32
CA PHE A 400 13.62 -24.45 18.23
C PHE A 400 12.22 -24.76 18.78
N ASP A 401 11.17 -24.52 17.98
CA ASP A 401 9.79 -24.90 18.37
C ASP A 401 9.73 -26.40 18.64
N SER A 402 10.29 -27.18 17.72
CA SER A 402 10.47 -28.61 17.82
C SER A 402 11.79 -28.99 17.16
N THR A 403 12.63 -29.76 17.84
CA THR A 403 13.81 -30.38 17.23
C THR A 403 13.93 -31.83 17.67
N ASN A 404 14.46 -32.68 16.79
CA ASN A 404 14.77 -34.08 17.07
C ASN A 404 16.28 -34.33 17.17
N GLN A 405 17.07 -33.27 17.40
CA GLN A 405 18.53 -33.35 17.42
C GLN A 405 19.11 -33.60 18.81
N VAL A 406 20.42 -33.84 18.79
CA VAL A 406 21.28 -33.96 19.97
C VAL A 406 21.13 -32.71 20.83
N GLU A 407 21.11 -32.89 22.15
CA GLU A 407 20.97 -31.81 23.14
C GLU A 407 22.13 -30.78 23.09
N GLN A 408 23.21 -31.09 22.39
CA GLN A 408 24.40 -30.25 22.30
C GLN A 408 25.13 -30.42 20.96
N ILE A 409 25.56 -29.31 20.37
CA ILE A 409 26.42 -29.23 19.19
C ILE A 409 27.65 -28.40 19.58
N GLY A 410 28.78 -29.08 19.82
CA GLY A 410 30.02 -28.45 20.28
C GLY A 410 29.82 -27.68 21.59
N THR A 411 30.06 -26.36 21.56
CA THR A 411 29.91 -25.48 22.73
C THR A 411 28.48 -24.92 22.92
N VAL A 412 27.54 -25.30 22.04
CA VAL A 412 26.16 -24.77 22.05
C VAL A 412 25.18 -25.84 22.47
N LYS A 413 24.33 -25.51 23.45
CA LYS A 413 23.20 -26.33 23.87
C LYS A 413 22.05 -26.15 22.89
N VAL A 414 21.39 -27.23 22.48
CA VAL A 414 20.24 -27.20 21.57
C VAL A 414 19.02 -27.70 22.32
N THR A 415 17.94 -26.91 22.32
CA THR A 415 16.70 -27.26 23.03
C THR A 415 15.46 -27.13 22.17
N SER A 416 14.48 -27.97 22.51
CA SER A 416 13.14 -27.96 21.94
C SER A 416 12.19 -27.27 22.92
N ALA A 417 11.42 -26.28 22.44
CA ALA A 417 10.38 -25.64 23.23
C ALA A 417 9.23 -26.62 23.52
N GLN A 418 8.86 -27.44 22.53
CA GLN A 418 7.88 -28.51 22.70
C GLN A 418 8.48 -29.73 23.41
N PRO A 419 7.69 -30.46 24.22
CA PRO A 419 6.23 -30.30 24.38
C PRO A 419 5.79 -29.31 25.47
N LYS A 420 6.72 -28.79 26.28
CA LYS A 420 6.39 -27.97 27.45
C LYS A 420 5.78 -26.61 27.07
N TYR A 421 6.28 -26.01 26.00
CA TYR A 421 5.82 -24.74 25.47
C TYR A 421 5.26 -24.93 24.07
N ARG A 422 4.33 -24.05 23.66
CA ARG A 422 3.74 -24.13 22.32
C ARG A 422 4.72 -23.65 21.25
N THR A 423 5.47 -22.59 21.56
CA THR A 423 6.43 -21.94 20.67
C THR A 423 7.73 -21.58 21.40
N THR A 424 8.80 -21.34 20.64
CA THR A 424 10.06 -20.77 21.13
C THR A 424 9.85 -19.43 21.83
N ASP A 425 8.92 -18.59 21.33
CA ASP A 425 8.56 -17.32 21.94
C ASP A 425 8.09 -17.49 23.39
N ASP A 426 7.20 -18.46 23.63
CA ASP A 426 6.66 -18.74 24.97
C ASP A 426 7.77 -19.18 25.93
N MET A 427 8.68 -20.05 25.46
CA MET A 427 9.82 -20.52 26.25
C MET A 427 10.79 -19.38 26.60
N LEU A 428 11.14 -18.54 25.61
CA LEU A 428 12.04 -17.40 25.82
C LEU A 428 11.45 -16.40 26.80
N VAL A 429 10.17 -16.07 26.67
CA VAL A 429 9.46 -15.16 27.59
C VAL A 429 9.43 -15.72 29.01
N GLU A 430 9.20 -17.02 29.17
CA GLU A 430 9.22 -17.66 30.50
C GLU A 430 10.62 -17.60 31.13
N ILE A 431 11.67 -17.93 30.36
CA ILE A 431 13.08 -17.89 30.84
C ILE A 431 13.41 -16.51 31.39
N VAL A 432 13.14 -15.43 30.63
CA VAL A 432 13.53 -14.08 31.05
C VAL A 432 12.69 -13.52 32.18
N ARG A 433 11.48 -14.05 32.41
CA ARG A 433 10.57 -13.61 33.47
C ARG A 433 10.82 -14.24 34.83
N GLN A 434 11.59 -15.33 34.87
CA GLN A 434 11.99 -15.95 36.13
C GLN A 434 12.66 -14.92 37.04
N PRO A 435 12.23 -14.78 38.31
CA PRO A 435 12.77 -13.77 39.23
C PRO A 435 14.30 -13.82 39.36
N GLU A 436 14.89 -15.01 39.35
CA GLU A 436 16.34 -15.24 39.40
C GLU A 436 17.11 -14.70 38.18
N ASN A 437 16.43 -14.43 37.06
CA ASN A 437 17.07 -13.99 35.82
C ASN A 437 17.02 -12.47 35.61
N ARG A 438 16.29 -11.70 36.44
CA ARG A 438 16.13 -10.24 36.26
C ARG A 438 17.46 -9.49 36.15
N GLU A 439 18.44 -9.81 36.98
CA GLU A 439 19.77 -9.19 36.89
C GLU A 439 20.63 -9.81 35.78
N LYS A 440 20.40 -11.08 35.44
CA LYS A 440 21.09 -11.75 34.32
C LYS A 440 20.63 -11.24 32.96
N ASN A 441 19.38 -10.77 32.83
CA ASN A 441 18.82 -10.28 31.58
C ASN A 441 19.66 -9.12 31.00
N LYS A 442 20.23 -8.25 31.85
CA LYS A 442 21.14 -7.17 31.43
C LYS A 442 22.42 -7.66 30.74
N ARG A 443 22.81 -8.92 31.01
CA ARG A 443 23.96 -9.64 30.45
C ARG A 443 23.52 -10.78 29.52
N THR A 444 22.27 -10.74 29.07
CA THR A 444 21.67 -11.75 28.19
C THR A 444 21.36 -11.12 26.84
N ILE A 445 21.89 -11.73 25.78
CA ILE A 445 21.52 -11.38 24.40
C ILE A 445 20.50 -12.39 23.89
N ILE A 446 19.44 -11.88 23.25
CA ILE A 446 18.49 -12.71 22.52
C ILE A 446 18.53 -12.31 21.05
N VAL A 447 18.72 -13.31 20.19
CA VAL A 447 18.81 -13.13 18.74
C VAL A 447 17.49 -13.57 18.10
N THR A 448 16.68 -12.59 17.69
CA THR A 448 15.39 -12.80 17.00
C THR A 448 15.08 -11.63 16.06
N SER A 449 14.25 -11.86 15.03
CA SER A 449 13.67 -10.78 14.23
C SER A 449 12.18 -10.55 14.48
N ASP A 450 11.56 -11.36 15.36
CA ASP A 450 10.17 -11.15 15.75
C ASP A 450 10.07 -9.89 16.61
N ARG A 451 9.29 -8.92 16.12
CA ARG A 451 9.16 -7.62 16.77
C ARG A 451 8.26 -7.66 17.99
N ALA A 452 7.25 -8.54 18.00
CA ALA A 452 6.36 -8.70 19.14
C ALA A 452 7.12 -9.34 20.30
N LEU A 453 7.86 -10.42 20.03
CA LEU A 453 8.74 -11.07 21.01
C LEU A 453 9.80 -10.09 21.52
N ALA A 454 10.52 -9.41 20.62
CA ALA A 454 11.53 -8.41 20.98
C ALA A 454 10.99 -7.34 21.95
N THR A 455 9.78 -6.85 21.72
CA THR A 455 9.14 -5.88 22.62
C THR A 455 8.97 -6.43 24.04
N LEU A 456 8.59 -7.71 24.17
CA LEU A 456 8.43 -8.36 25.48
C LEU A 456 9.78 -8.55 26.16
N LEU A 457 10.77 -9.08 25.45
CA LEU A 457 12.12 -9.34 25.98
C LEU A 457 12.84 -8.04 26.39
N GLN A 458 12.66 -6.96 25.62
CA GLN A 458 13.22 -5.65 25.96
C GLN A 458 12.67 -5.12 27.29
N ARG A 459 11.38 -5.33 27.58
CA ARG A 459 10.77 -4.90 28.85
C ARG A 459 11.36 -5.63 30.05
N GLU A 460 11.83 -6.86 29.85
CA GLU A 460 12.51 -7.64 30.87
C GLU A 460 14.02 -7.30 30.97
N GLY A 461 14.50 -6.33 30.20
CA GLY A 461 15.87 -5.82 30.26
C GLY A 461 16.90 -6.58 29.42
N CYS A 462 16.46 -7.45 28.50
CA CYS A 462 17.35 -8.21 27.63
C CYS A 462 17.94 -7.33 26.51
N LEU A 463 19.16 -7.67 26.09
CA LEU A 463 19.78 -7.09 24.91
C LEU A 463 19.31 -7.84 23.66
N LEU A 464 19.01 -7.10 22.60
CA LEU A 464 18.40 -7.67 21.39
C LEU A 464 19.32 -7.51 20.19
N VAL A 465 19.55 -8.60 19.47
CA VAL A 465 20.33 -8.59 18.23
C VAL A 465 19.49 -9.17 17.10
N LYS A 466 19.50 -8.52 15.94
CA LYS A 466 18.85 -9.10 14.76
C LYS A 466 19.68 -10.27 14.23
N PRO A 467 19.06 -11.36 13.75
CA PRO A 467 19.76 -12.47 13.11
C PRO A 467 20.78 -12.04 12.06
N TYR A 468 20.42 -11.08 11.19
CA TYR A 468 21.34 -10.55 10.19
C TYR A 468 22.61 -9.95 10.81
N ASN A 469 22.47 -9.18 11.90
CA ASN A 469 23.59 -8.55 12.58
C ASN A 469 24.47 -9.61 13.27
N TRP A 470 23.86 -10.66 13.83
CA TRP A 470 24.61 -11.78 14.37
C TRP A 470 25.39 -12.52 13.27
N PHE A 471 24.77 -12.85 12.13
CA PHE A 471 25.48 -13.48 11.01
C PHE A 471 26.60 -12.60 10.45
N ALA A 472 26.40 -11.28 10.38
CA ALA A 472 27.46 -10.33 10.03
C ALA A 472 28.62 -10.40 11.01
N HIS A 473 28.32 -10.46 12.31
CA HIS A 473 29.33 -10.64 13.36
C HIS A 473 30.04 -12.00 13.26
N CYS A 474 29.34 -13.09 12.92
CA CYS A 474 29.97 -14.39 12.66
C CYS A 474 30.96 -14.29 11.49
N VAL A 475 30.62 -13.59 10.41
CA VAL A 475 31.57 -13.35 9.30
C VAL A 475 32.80 -12.58 9.79
N MET A 476 32.61 -11.48 10.53
CA MET A 476 33.72 -10.68 11.06
C MET A 476 34.65 -11.45 12.01
N THR A 477 34.10 -12.41 12.76
CA THR A 477 34.86 -13.15 13.77
C THR A 477 35.50 -14.42 13.20
N LEU A 478 34.80 -15.15 12.32
CA LEU A 478 35.23 -16.46 11.83
C LEU A 478 35.92 -16.41 10.47
N THR A 479 35.45 -15.54 9.58
CA THR A 479 35.87 -15.51 8.16
C THR A 479 35.90 -14.08 7.64
N PRO A 480 36.80 -13.21 8.17
CA PRO A 480 36.83 -11.79 7.79
C PRO A 480 37.07 -11.56 6.30
N ASP A 481 37.65 -12.55 5.61
CA ASP A 481 37.86 -12.56 4.15
C ASP A 481 36.55 -12.61 3.34
N LEU A 482 35.42 -12.96 3.96
CA LEU A 482 34.08 -12.94 3.34
C LEU A 482 33.39 -11.57 3.41
N ILE A 483 34.08 -10.54 3.90
CA ILE A 483 33.61 -9.16 3.92
C ILE A 483 33.94 -8.50 2.59
N ASN A 484 32.91 -8.21 1.79
CA ASN A 484 33.05 -7.46 0.55
C ASN A 484 32.74 -5.99 0.80
N TYR A 485 33.77 -5.15 0.69
CA TYR A 485 33.62 -3.69 0.70
C TYR A 485 33.27 -3.23 -0.71
N GLU A 486 31.97 -3.04 -0.98
CA GLU A 486 31.57 -2.35 -2.19
C GLU A 486 31.75 -0.85 -1.98
N GLU A 487 32.75 -0.28 -2.64
CA GLU A 487 32.86 1.16 -2.78
C GLU A 487 31.61 1.66 -3.52
N LEU A 488 30.76 2.40 -2.83
CA LEU A 488 29.71 3.17 -3.49
C LEU A 488 30.44 4.33 -4.17
N THR A 489 30.87 4.10 -5.40
CA THR A 489 31.37 5.15 -6.30
C THR A 489 30.21 6.09 -6.63
N GLY A 490 29.86 6.95 -5.67
CA GLY A 490 29.14 8.18 -5.92
C GLY A 490 30.10 9.08 -6.70
N MET A 491 29.78 9.31 -7.97
CA MET A 491 30.56 10.17 -8.87
C MET A 491 31.02 11.44 -8.15
N MET A 492 32.30 11.78 -8.34
CA MET A 492 32.96 12.97 -7.81
C MET A 492 32.12 14.23 -8.02
N THR A 493 31.32 14.61 -7.03
CA THR A 493 30.95 16.00 -6.84
C THR A 493 32.19 16.70 -6.30
N LYS A 494 32.51 17.90 -6.82
CA LYS A 494 33.71 18.72 -6.49
C LYS A 494 33.87 19.09 -5.00
N GLN A 495 33.04 18.54 -4.12
CA GLN A 495 33.13 18.67 -2.68
C GLN A 495 33.40 17.27 -2.13
N SER A 496 34.56 17.14 -1.47
CA SER A 496 35.04 15.92 -0.81
C SER A 496 34.06 15.47 0.28
N THR A 497 32.99 14.76 -0.09
CA THR A 497 32.16 14.04 0.87
C THR A 497 32.83 12.71 1.21
N PRO A 498 32.83 12.29 2.49
CA PRO A 498 33.42 11.02 2.90
C PRO A 498 32.82 9.86 2.11
N THR A 499 33.67 9.04 1.50
CA THR A 499 33.28 7.85 0.75
C THR A 499 32.52 6.91 1.68
N THR A 500 31.25 6.64 1.39
CA THR A 500 30.44 5.69 2.16
C THR A 500 30.62 4.31 1.55
N PHE A 501 31.21 3.38 2.29
CA PHE A 501 31.33 1.98 1.85
C PHE A 501 30.07 1.20 2.25
N LYS A 502 29.54 0.41 1.30
CA LYS A 502 28.49 -0.56 1.63
C LYS A 502 29.15 -1.89 1.93
N ILE A 503 29.09 -2.31 3.19
CA ILE A 503 29.60 -3.62 3.59
C ILE A 503 28.58 -4.69 3.18
N ARG A 504 29.03 -5.69 2.43
CA ARG A 504 28.27 -6.91 2.13
C ARG A 504 28.97 -8.12 2.71
N TYR A 505 28.20 -9.00 3.33
CA TYR A 505 28.69 -10.24 3.92
C TYR A 505 28.23 -11.42 3.05
N ASN A 506 29.13 -12.35 2.74
CA ASN A 506 28.77 -13.58 2.03
C ASN A 506 28.36 -14.68 3.01
N PHE A 507 27.09 -14.64 3.45
CA PHE A 507 26.57 -15.62 4.42
C PHE A 507 26.44 -17.04 3.85
N ASP A 508 26.18 -17.19 2.55
CA ASP A 508 26.07 -18.51 1.94
C ASP A 508 27.41 -19.24 2.00
N GLU A 509 28.51 -18.53 1.72
CA GLU A 509 29.88 -19.08 1.82
C GLU A 509 30.28 -19.37 3.28
N LEU A 510 29.88 -18.53 4.25
CA LEU A 510 30.06 -18.83 5.67
C LEU A 510 29.42 -20.18 6.03
N VAL A 511 28.17 -20.40 5.61
CA VAL A 511 27.44 -21.64 5.88
C VAL A 511 28.13 -22.84 5.23
N HIS A 512 28.57 -22.71 3.97
CA HIS A 512 29.31 -23.77 3.29
C HIS A 512 30.62 -24.15 3.99
N ARG A 513 31.44 -23.15 4.36
CA ARG A 513 32.76 -23.37 4.97
C ARG A 513 32.67 -23.99 6.36
N ILE A 514 31.75 -23.49 7.19
CA ILE A 514 31.67 -23.90 8.60
C ILE A 514 30.83 -25.18 8.76
N ALA A 515 29.66 -25.26 8.12
CA ALA A 515 28.77 -26.41 8.31
C ALA A 515 29.08 -27.61 7.39
N LYS A 516 30.03 -27.46 6.45
CA LYS A 516 30.41 -28.49 5.47
C LYS A 516 29.19 -29.11 4.75
N ILE A 517 28.19 -28.29 4.45
CA ILE A 517 26.99 -28.72 3.73
C ILE A 517 27.23 -28.51 2.24
N ASP A 518 27.23 -29.61 1.48
CA ASP A 518 26.97 -29.58 0.05
C ASP A 518 25.50 -29.19 -0.16
N ILE A 519 25.26 -28.01 -0.72
CA ILE A 519 23.93 -27.45 -0.99
C ILE A 519 23.38 -27.95 -2.32
#